data_AF-A0A8X6JWK9-F1
#
_entry.id   AF-A0A8X6JWK9-F1
#
_cell.length_a   1.000
_cell.length_b   1.000
_cell.length_c   1.000
_cell.angle_alpha   90.00
_cell.angle_beta   90.00
_cell.angle_gamma   90.00
#
_symmetry.space_group_name_H-M   'P 1'
#
loop_
_entity.id
_entity.type
_entity.pdbx_description
1 polymer ?
#
loop_
_entity_poly.entity_id
_entity_poly.type
_entity_poly.pdbx_seq_one_letter_code
_entity_poly.pdbx_strand_id
1 'polypeptide(L)'
;MQLPKTFLSLQQICLSNIALAVFNDPDVRLFTSTHDIHSCIWSSEEIEAFLGKEPAISPNYIRVCEINIKEKIPTLREYKNSSSGDGKDYSLPNKQWEILVGQKISALLLPNIFKKEVTALVRLVFVESDKWLHDHARIMDTMMDTANLKHHFHWTQDNKIDRQKTAKAIIADGNMDTRGRFMLACHYCFQEDVFSIWGILDDTQKNLLQGSSFDIEQMWANWARNRVELHWEEIARISERNAFGLRTYLPKLKKEKRLEYLMLLRRRKWIDYHEMQFCLSQLDQTQQNEIFKKCPLQVLEVFLDWPVQEKLLDVAELLWPYLSEQDLRDFFYMFLSQKYVLDWIEFPYVIRVIKLWERVPSKCRKFIETDIIYNANNTLKLVLEYNGSYPFPHGIRVHSNSVSYMTFHLAGTMFVISRHTMPLLSFVLNLSHVFSLYDRISLICFR
;
A
#
# COMPACT_ATOMS: atom_id res chain seq x y z
N MET A 1 -0.53 35.09 -8.76
CA MET A 1 0.80 35.11 -8.12
C MET A 1 1.20 33.66 -7.92
N GLN A 2 2.12 33.11 -8.72
CA GLN A 2 2.61 31.74 -8.53
C GLN A 2 3.66 31.77 -7.42
N LEU A 3 3.45 31.01 -6.35
CA LEU A 3 4.44 30.84 -5.29
C LEU A 3 5.66 30.08 -5.86
N PRO A 4 6.90 30.40 -5.42
CA PRO A 4 8.09 29.65 -5.82
C PRO A 4 7.97 28.15 -5.48
N LYS A 5 8.49 27.28 -6.34
CA LYS A 5 8.49 25.81 -6.11
C LYS A 5 9.14 25.42 -4.77
N THR A 6 10.12 26.21 -4.30
CA THR A 6 10.80 26.05 -3.01
C THR A 6 9.85 26.25 -1.82
N PHE A 7 8.94 27.22 -1.91
CA PHE A 7 7.95 27.49 -0.87
C PHE A 7 6.95 26.34 -0.72
N LEU A 8 6.49 25.78 -1.84
CA LEU A 8 5.61 24.60 -1.85
C LEU A 8 6.28 23.37 -1.23
N SER A 9 7.58 23.15 -1.48
CA SER A 9 8.32 22.05 -0.85
C SER A 9 8.46 22.23 0.66
N LEU A 10 8.66 23.46 1.16
CA LEU A 10 8.82 23.72 2.59
C LEU A 10 7.51 23.61 3.36
N GLN A 11 6.43 24.13 2.79
CA GLN A 11 5.09 23.93 3.32
C GLN A 11 4.77 22.43 3.42
N GLN A 12 5.09 21.66 2.37
CA GLN A 12 4.90 20.21 2.38
C GLN A 12 5.72 19.53 3.48
N ILE A 13 7.01 19.87 3.64
CA ILE A 13 7.87 19.31 4.69
C ILE A 13 7.34 19.64 6.09
N CYS A 14 6.94 20.89 6.33
CA CYS A 14 6.39 21.30 7.64
C CYS A 14 5.09 20.58 7.94
N LEU A 15 4.18 20.50 6.98
CA LEU A 15 2.90 19.81 7.14
C LEU A 15 3.10 18.30 7.34
N SER A 16 4.06 17.70 6.64
CA SER A 16 4.47 16.30 6.82
C SER A 16 5.02 16.04 8.21
N ASN A 17 5.88 16.92 8.73
CA ASN A 17 6.42 16.78 10.08
C ASN A 17 5.32 16.90 11.15
N ILE A 18 4.39 17.84 10.97
CA ILE A 18 3.21 17.95 11.84
C ILE A 18 2.37 16.67 11.75
N ALA A 19 2.15 16.15 10.55
CA ALA A 19 1.38 14.92 10.36
C ALA A 19 2.04 13.71 11.04
N LEU A 20 3.35 13.56 10.88
CA LEU A 20 4.12 12.52 11.55
C LEU A 20 4.12 12.70 13.07
N ALA A 21 4.18 13.93 13.59
CA ALA A 21 4.11 14.21 15.01
C ALA A 21 2.73 13.84 15.59
N VAL A 22 1.64 14.24 14.93
CA VAL A 22 0.27 13.86 15.32
C VAL A 22 0.09 12.34 15.26
N PHE A 23 0.63 11.68 14.24
CA PHE A 23 0.59 10.22 14.12
C PHE A 23 1.40 9.51 15.23
N ASN A 24 2.53 10.09 15.61
CA ASN A 24 3.42 9.59 16.66
C ASN A 24 3.00 10.01 18.07
N ASP A 25 1.83 10.61 18.24
CA ASP A 25 1.37 11.00 19.56
C ASP A 25 0.92 9.75 20.37
N PRO A 26 1.37 9.58 21.62
CA PRO A 26 0.95 8.52 22.54
C PRO A 26 -0.57 8.27 22.66
N ASP A 27 -1.44 9.28 22.57
CA ASP A 27 -2.89 9.03 22.65
C ASP A 27 -3.53 8.73 21.29
N VAL A 28 -2.83 8.98 20.18
CA VAL A 28 -3.17 8.38 18.87
C VAL A 28 -2.61 6.95 18.79
N ARG A 29 -1.50 6.69 19.51
CA ARG A 29 -0.95 5.36 19.79
C ARG A 29 -1.77 4.67 20.89
N LEU A 30 -2.99 4.25 20.56
CA LEU A 30 -3.84 3.49 21.47
C LEU A 30 -3.33 2.07 21.81
N PHE A 31 -2.02 1.83 22.02
CA PHE A 31 -1.43 0.61 22.58
C PHE A 31 -0.08 0.98 23.27
N THR A 32 0.14 0.53 24.51
CA THR A 32 1.01 1.16 25.53
C THR A 32 2.50 0.81 25.49
N SER A 33 3.41 1.79 25.65
CA SER A 33 4.15 2.12 26.90
C SER A 33 5.10 3.31 26.65
N THR A 34 5.32 4.14 27.66
CA THR A 34 6.14 5.36 27.57
C THR A 34 7.62 5.03 27.65
N HIS A 35 8.42 5.33 26.62
CA HIS A 35 9.82 5.82 26.69
C HIS A 35 10.25 6.46 25.36
N ASP A 36 10.96 7.59 25.48
CA ASP A 36 11.79 8.38 24.55
C ASP A 36 11.47 8.47 23.03
N ILE A 37 10.98 9.65 22.62
CA ILE A 37 10.95 10.12 21.23
C ILE A 37 12.09 11.13 21.04
N HIS A 38 13.21 10.71 20.45
CA HIS A 38 14.33 11.62 20.17
C HIS A 38 14.93 11.57 18.76
N SER A 39 14.35 10.87 17.77
CA SER A 39 15.09 10.61 16.51
C SER A 39 14.54 11.20 15.20
N CYS A 40 13.45 11.99 15.17
CA CYS A 40 12.88 12.46 13.89
C CYS A 40 12.46 13.94 13.82
N ILE A 41 13.10 14.83 14.59
CA ILE A 41 12.80 16.27 14.53
C ILE A 41 14.09 17.01 14.16
N TRP A 42 14.07 17.80 13.08
CA TRP A 42 15.14 18.76 12.79
C TRP A 42 15.38 19.62 14.02
N SER A 43 16.63 19.92 14.36
CA SER A 43 16.86 20.81 15.50
C SER A 43 16.27 22.17 15.20
N SER A 44 15.83 22.90 16.23
CA SER A 44 15.32 24.26 16.07
C SER A 44 16.35 25.17 15.38
N GLU A 45 17.65 24.85 15.50
CA GLU A 45 18.77 25.57 14.89
C GLU A 45 18.87 25.28 13.38
N GLU A 46 18.57 24.06 12.93
CA GLU A 46 18.52 23.70 11.49
C GLU A 46 17.38 24.41 10.77
N ILE A 47 16.23 24.55 11.43
CA ILE A 47 15.06 25.26 10.92
C ILE A 47 15.33 26.78 10.88
N GLU A 48 15.92 27.35 11.93
CA GLU A 48 16.24 28.78 12.00
C GLU A 48 17.33 29.20 10.98
N ALA A 49 18.39 28.39 10.82
CA ALA A 49 19.48 28.67 9.87
C ALA A 49 19.00 28.66 8.40
N PHE A 50 17.99 27.85 8.10
CA PHE A 50 17.41 27.75 6.76
C PHE A 50 16.40 28.88 6.49
N LEU A 51 15.56 29.23 7.48
CA LEU A 51 14.53 30.27 7.36
C LEU A 51 15.04 31.71 7.45
N GLY A 52 16.24 31.93 8.02
CA GLY A 52 16.90 33.25 8.02
C GLY A 52 17.16 33.84 6.63
N LYS A 53 16.85 33.11 5.55
CA LYS A 53 17.06 33.52 4.15
C LYS A 53 15.79 33.82 3.35
N GLU A 54 14.57 33.56 3.85
CA GLU A 54 13.32 33.85 3.11
C GLU A 54 12.22 34.51 3.98
N PRO A 55 11.59 35.62 3.53
CA PRO A 55 10.59 36.34 4.32
C PRO A 55 9.17 35.92 3.93
N ALA A 56 8.58 34.94 4.62
CA ALA A 56 7.12 34.73 4.54
C ALA A 56 6.52 33.93 5.71
N ILE A 57 7.30 33.13 6.44
CA ILE A 57 6.82 32.39 7.60
C ILE A 57 7.63 32.84 8.81
N SER A 58 6.97 33.51 9.77
CA SER A 58 7.63 33.93 10.99
C SER A 58 8.19 32.69 11.71
N PRO A 59 9.48 32.63 12.07
CA PRO A 59 10.05 31.55 12.87
C PRO A 59 9.26 31.28 14.17
N ASN A 60 8.63 32.32 14.71
CA ASN A 60 7.75 32.22 15.88
C ASN A 60 6.50 31.36 15.59
N TYR A 61 6.01 31.29 14.36
CA TYR A 61 4.81 30.51 14.01
C TYR A 61 5.08 29.00 14.07
N ILE A 62 6.25 28.55 13.60
CA ILE A 62 6.66 27.13 13.69
C ILE A 62 7.02 26.77 15.13
N ARG A 63 7.75 27.63 15.83
CA ARG A 63 8.10 27.45 17.26
C ARG A 63 6.84 27.35 18.14
N VAL A 64 5.81 28.14 17.85
CA VAL A 64 4.50 28.08 18.53
C VAL A 64 3.74 26.79 18.20
N CYS A 65 3.89 26.23 16.99
CA CYS A 65 3.31 24.93 16.65
C CYS A 65 4.02 23.77 17.36
N GLU A 66 5.36 23.78 17.42
CA GLU A 66 6.15 22.76 18.14
C GLU A 66 5.92 22.79 19.67
N ILE A 67 5.84 23.99 20.26
CA ILE A 67 5.59 24.16 21.69
C ILE A 67 4.15 23.76 22.05
N ASN A 68 3.14 24.10 21.23
CA ASN A 68 1.75 23.71 21.50
C ASN A 68 1.48 22.21 21.35
N ILE A 69 2.17 21.51 20.44
CA ILE A 69 2.04 20.06 20.30
C ILE A 69 2.57 19.34 21.55
N LYS A 70 3.61 19.89 22.21
CA LYS A 70 4.24 19.30 23.40
C LYS A 70 3.48 19.56 24.71
N GLU A 71 2.75 20.67 24.84
CA GLU A 71 2.24 21.14 26.15
C GLU A 71 0.74 20.91 26.43
N LYS A 72 -0.09 20.45 25.48
CA LYS A 72 -1.57 20.55 25.62
C LYS A 72 -2.42 19.31 25.27
N ILE A 73 -1.93 18.10 25.50
CA ILE A 73 -2.70 16.89 25.14
C ILE A 73 -3.00 16.03 26.38
N PRO A 74 -4.28 15.95 26.84
CA PRO A 74 -4.67 15.10 27.96
C PRO A 74 -4.81 13.61 27.57
N THR A 75 -4.31 12.72 28.44
CA THR A 75 -4.38 11.25 28.32
C THR A 75 -5.79 10.68 28.53
N LEU A 76 -6.23 9.73 27.70
CA LEU A 76 -7.52 9.01 27.80
C LEU A 76 -7.32 7.52 28.15
N ARG A 77 -7.82 7.06 29.31
CA ARG A 77 -7.55 5.71 29.88
C ARG A 77 -8.74 4.74 29.96
N GLU A 78 -9.91 5.01 29.37
CA GLU A 78 -11.18 4.33 29.77
C GLU A 78 -11.96 3.52 28.71
N TYR A 79 -11.34 2.98 27.65
CA TYR A 79 -12.12 2.32 26.57
C TYR A 79 -11.83 0.82 26.31
N LYS A 80 -11.37 0.08 27.31
CA LYS A 80 -10.85 -1.30 27.15
C LYS A 80 -11.91 -2.43 27.04
N ASN A 81 -13.21 -2.17 27.18
CA ASN A 81 -14.18 -3.23 27.51
C ASN A 81 -15.26 -3.57 26.45
N SER A 82 -15.12 -3.23 25.16
CA SER A 82 -16.23 -3.42 24.20
C SER A 82 -15.95 -4.20 22.90
N SER A 83 -14.76 -4.77 22.67
CA SER A 83 -14.46 -5.47 21.40
C SER A 83 -13.80 -6.85 21.54
N SER A 84 -14.45 -7.76 22.27
CA SER A 84 -14.11 -9.19 22.23
C SER A 84 -15.26 -9.98 21.62
N GLY A 85 -15.17 -10.33 20.34
CA GLY A 85 -16.14 -11.19 19.67
C GLY A 85 -15.84 -11.41 18.19
N ASP A 86 -15.11 -12.50 17.93
CA ASP A 86 -15.09 -13.31 16.71
C ASP A 86 -14.91 -12.66 15.33
N GLY A 87 -13.74 -12.97 14.73
CA GLY A 87 -13.45 -12.75 13.31
C GLY A 87 -12.68 -11.46 13.07
N LYS A 88 -11.34 -11.57 13.09
CA LYS A 88 -10.40 -10.46 12.98
C LYS A 88 -10.46 -9.79 11.60
N ASP A 89 -11.39 -8.87 11.43
CA ASP A 89 -11.24 -7.79 10.48
C ASP A 89 -10.23 -6.81 11.09
N TYR A 90 -8.98 -6.87 10.59
CA TYR A 90 -7.91 -6.00 11.03
C TYR A 90 -8.07 -4.57 10.50
N SER A 91 -9.14 -4.24 9.76
CA SER A 91 -9.46 -2.85 9.50
C SER A 91 -9.90 -2.19 10.80
N LEU A 92 -9.06 -1.31 11.34
CA LEU A 92 -9.51 -0.31 12.30
C LEU A 92 -10.81 0.27 11.75
N PRO A 93 -11.91 0.37 12.53
CA PRO A 93 -13.12 1.00 12.04
C PRO A 93 -12.72 2.39 11.57
N ASN A 94 -12.71 2.62 10.26
CA ASN A 94 -12.04 3.75 9.58
C ASN A 94 -12.40 5.14 10.16
N LYS A 95 -13.45 5.21 10.98
CA LYS A 95 -13.94 6.44 11.62
C LYS A 95 -13.29 6.76 12.97
N GLN A 96 -12.74 5.80 13.72
CA GLN A 96 -12.24 6.08 15.07
C GLN A 96 -10.95 6.90 15.04
N TRP A 97 -10.00 6.55 14.17
CA TRP A 97 -8.78 7.32 14.02
C TRP A 97 -9.08 8.74 13.50
N GLU A 98 -10.03 8.89 12.57
CA GLU A 98 -10.46 10.20 12.04
C GLU A 98 -10.98 11.12 13.13
N ILE A 99 -11.76 10.60 14.08
CA ILE A 99 -12.27 11.36 15.21
C ILE A 99 -11.12 11.83 16.11
N LEU A 100 -10.21 10.92 16.48
CA LEU A 100 -9.09 11.22 17.37
C LEU A 100 -8.12 12.22 16.74
N VAL A 101 -7.72 11.97 15.50
CA VAL A 101 -6.86 12.87 14.72
C VAL A 101 -7.55 14.20 14.49
N GLY A 102 -8.84 14.20 14.16
CA GLY A 102 -9.64 15.40 13.98
C GLY A 102 -9.71 16.26 15.24
N GLN A 103 -9.88 15.66 16.42
CA GLN A 103 -9.83 16.36 17.71
C GLN A 103 -8.47 17.00 17.95
N LYS A 104 -7.38 16.26 17.73
CA LYS A 104 -6.01 16.77 17.91
C LYS A 104 -5.67 17.90 16.95
N ILE A 105 -5.97 17.73 15.68
CA ILE A 105 -5.77 18.78 14.67
C ILE A 105 -6.65 20.00 14.97
N SER A 106 -7.86 19.80 15.47
CA SER A 106 -8.74 20.90 15.88
C SER A 106 -8.19 21.70 17.05
N ALA A 107 -7.46 21.05 17.97
CA ALA A 107 -6.77 21.70 19.08
C ALA A 107 -5.54 22.51 18.64
N LEU A 108 -4.99 22.25 17.45
CA LEU A 108 -3.90 23.05 16.89
C LEU A 108 -4.40 24.46 16.53
N LEU A 109 -3.60 25.48 16.82
CA LEU A 109 -3.86 26.88 16.46
C LEU A 109 -3.53 27.16 14.98
N LEU A 110 -4.05 26.30 14.09
CA LEU A 110 -3.86 26.40 12.64
C LEU A 110 -5.10 27.00 11.97
N PRO A 111 -4.95 27.83 10.93
CA PRO A 111 -6.05 28.20 10.05
C PRO A 111 -6.76 26.96 9.48
N ASN A 112 -8.06 27.06 9.25
CA ASN A 112 -8.89 25.93 8.80
C ASN A 112 -8.39 25.28 7.51
N ILE A 113 -7.77 26.05 6.61
CA ILE A 113 -7.16 25.52 5.39
C ILE A 113 -6.01 24.56 5.71
N PHE A 114 -5.11 24.93 6.61
CA PHE A 114 -4.01 24.08 7.05
C PHE A 114 -4.49 22.89 7.87
N LYS A 115 -5.54 23.03 8.70
CA LYS A 115 -6.13 21.88 9.39
C LYS A 115 -6.58 20.80 8.41
N LYS A 116 -7.21 21.18 7.30
CA LYS A 116 -7.61 20.25 6.23
C LYS A 116 -6.40 19.58 5.58
N GLU A 117 -5.36 20.36 5.25
CA GLU A 117 -4.12 19.83 4.66
C GLU A 117 -3.39 18.86 5.61
N VAL A 118 -3.23 19.22 6.89
CA VAL A 118 -2.64 18.33 7.90
C VAL A 118 -3.47 17.06 8.05
N THR A 119 -4.81 17.16 8.06
CA THR A 119 -5.69 15.98 8.18
C THR A 119 -5.50 15.02 7.02
N ALA A 120 -5.39 15.55 5.79
CA ALA A 120 -5.10 14.76 4.60
C ALA A 120 -3.74 14.04 4.72
N LEU A 121 -2.68 14.75 5.12
CA LEU A 121 -1.37 14.12 5.30
C LEU A 121 -1.33 13.06 6.40
N VAL A 122 -1.97 13.31 7.55
CA VAL A 122 -2.05 12.30 8.63
C VAL A 122 -2.76 11.04 8.13
N ARG A 123 -3.81 11.21 7.33
CA ARG A 123 -4.51 10.10 6.70
C ARG A 123 -3.58 9.29 5.79
N LEU A 124 -2.77 9.94 4.95
CA LEU A 124 -1.81 9.26 4.08
C LEU A 124 -0.77 8.45 4.88
N VAL A 125 -0.24 9.04 5.96
CA VAL A 125 0.69 8.36 6.89
C VAL A 125 0.03 7.14 7.53
N PHE A 126 -1.21 7.27 7.98
CA PHE A 126 -1.96 6.17 8.58
C PHE A 126 -2.21 5.04 7.58
N VAL A 127 -2.64 5.40 6.37
CA VAL A 127 -2.87 4.46 5.27
C VAL A 127 -1.60 3.72 4.88
N GLU A 128 -0.47 4.41 4.74
CA GLU A 128 0.80 3.76 4.41
C GLU A 128 1.25 2.81 5.52
N SER A 129 1.04 3.22 6.77
CA SER A 129 1.29 2.38 7.95
C SER A 129 0.42 1.13 7.96
N ASP A 130 -0.90 1.29 7.74
CA ASP A 130 -1.85 0.18 7.68
C ASP A 130 -1.53 -0.77 6.53
N LYS A 131 -1.22 -0.23 5.35
CA LYS A 131 -0.75 -1.00 4.20
C LYS A 131 0.50 -1.81 4.54
N TRP A 132 1.49 -1.20 5.19
CA TRP A 132 2.68 -1.92 5.61
C TRP A 132 2.35 -3.03 6.62
N LEU A 133 1.53 -2.74 7.64
CA LEU A 133 1.10 -3.75 8.61
C LEU A 133 0.34 -4.91 7.95
N HIS A 134 -0.54 -4.60 7.00
CA HIS A 134 -1.31 -5.58 6.22
C HIS A 134 -0.40 -6.47 5.37
N ASP A 135 0.53 -5.88 4.63
CA ASP A 135 1.49 -6.59 3.81
C ASP A 135 2.36 -7.56 4.63
N HIS A 136 2.54 -7.27 5.93
CA HIS A 136 3.33 -8.08 6.87
C HIS A 136 2.47 -8.81 7.91
N ALA A 137 1.14 -8.84 7.77
CA ALA A 137 0.23 -9.29 8.83
C ALA A 137 0.56 -10.70 9.34
N ARG A 138 1.03 -11.60 8.47
CA ARG A 138 1.42 -12.96 8.87
C ARG A 138 2.73 -13.02 9.65
N ILE A 139 3.64 -12.09 9.40
CA ILE A 139 4.83 -11.90 10.23
C ILE A 139 4.38 -11.26 11.56
N MET A 140 3.42 -10.35 11.53
CA MET A 140 2.85 -9.75 12.75
C MET A 140 2.12 -10.74 13.64
N ASP A 141 1.49 -11.78 13.09
CA ASP A 141 0.83 -12.81 13.88
C ASP A 141 1.80 -13.57 14.81
N THR A 142 3.11 -13.55 14.51
CA THR A 142 4.13 -14.10 15.42
C THR A 142 4.61 -13.08 16.47
N MET A 143 4.28 -11.80 16.30
CA MET A 143 4.69 -10.72 17.18
C MET A 143 3.64 -10.46 18.26
N MET A 144 4.06 -10.33 19.51
CA MET A 144 3.14 -10.08 20.63
C MET A 144 2.76 -8.60 20.78
N ASP A 145 3.48 -7.67 20.14
CA ASP A 145 3.25 -6.23 20.33
C ASP A 145 3.44 -5.42 19.03
N THR A 146 2.35 -5.11 18.34
CA THR A 146 2.34 -4.27 17.13
C THR A 146 2.50 -2.78 17.45
N ALA A 147 2.37 -2.36 18.72
CA ALA A 147 2.51 -0.96 19.12
C ALA A 147 3.95 -0.47 18.94
N ASN A 148 4.91 -1.31 19.33
CA ASN A 148 6.34 -0.99 19.27
C ASN A 148 6.86 -0.89 17.83
N LEU A 149 6.24 -1.59 16.89
CA LEU A 149 6.68 -1.63 15.49
C LEU A 149 6.67 -0.26 14.82
N LYS A 150 5.75 0.61 15.22
CA LYS A 150 5.63 1.96 14.66
C LYS A 150 6.85 2.83 14.95
N HIS A 151 7.61 2.55 16.01
CA HIS A 151 8.85 3.26 16.33
C HIS A 151 10.00 2.95 15.37
N HIS A 152 9.91 1.84 14.64
CA HIS A 152 10.91 1.46 13.65
C HIS A 152 10.58 1.96 12.25
N PHE A 153 9.45 2.64 12.05
CA PHE A 153 9.09 3.17 10.74
C PHE A 153 10.07 4.26 10.33
N HIS A 154 10.87 3.94 9.33
CA HIS A 154 11.69 4.90 8.63
C HIS A 154 10.88 5.49 7.48
N TRP A 155 10.73 6.81 7.47
CA TRP A 155 9.97 7.51 6.43
C TRP A 155 10.91 8.04 5.34
N THR A 156 10.46 7.98 4.08
CA THR A 156 11.13 8.62 2.94
C THR A 156 10.75 10.10 2.87
N GLN A 157 11.46 10.87 2.04
CA GLN A 157 11.10 12.27 1.75
C GLN A 157 9.72 12.41 1.11
N ASP A 158 9.28 11.35 0.44
CA ASP A 158 7.98 11.18 -0.17
C ASP A 158 6.94 10.66 0.84
N ASN A 159 7.12 10.90 2.15
CA ASN A 159 6.34 10.39 3.30
C ASN A 159 5.78 8.96 3.16
N LYS A 160 6.55 8.08 2.53
CA LYS A 160 6.28 6.63 2.53
C LYS A 160 7.14 5.94 3.54
N ILE A 161 6.74 4.73 3.94
CA ILE A 161 7.63 3.89 4.72
C ILE A 161 8.75 3.38 3.81
N ASP A 162 9.99 3.70 4.16
CA ASP A 162 11.18 3.03 3.64
C ASP A 162 11.17 1.60 4.17
N ARG A 163 10.52 0.72 3.40
CA ARG A 163 10.21 -0.64 3.80
C ARG A 163 11.46 -1.44 4.15
N GLN A 164 12.55 -1.26 3.40
CA GLN A 164 13.81 -1.95 3.66
C GLN A 164 14.49 -1.45 4.94
N LYS A 165 14.62 -0.13 5.14
CA LYS A 165 15.21 0.40 6.37
C LYS A 165 14.38 0.06 7.60
N THR A 166 13.06 0.15 7.48
CA THR A 166 12.10 -0.27 8.51
C THR A 166 12.28 -1.73 8.87
N ALA A 167 12.30 -2.63 7.88
CA ALA A 167 12.54 -4.05 8.11
C ALA A 167 13.90 -4.31 8.78
N LYS A 168 14.97 -3.64 8.36
CA LYS A 168 16.28 -3.75 9.00
C LYS A 168 16.28 -3.25 10.45
N ALA A 169 15.63 -2.13 10.73
CA ALA A 169 15.52 -1.59 12.08
C ALA A 169 14.77 -2.54 13.00
N ILE A 170 13.69 -3.16 12.51
CA ILE A 170 12.92 -4.18 13.23
C ILE A 170 13.77 -5.45 13.44
N ILE A 171 14.48 -5.90 12.41
CA ILE A 171 15.38 -7.06 12.52
C ILE A 171 16.54 -6.79 13.48
N ALA A 172 17.01 -5.55 13.61
CA ALA A 172 18.06 -5.19 14.55
C ALA A 172 17.55 -5.11 16.00
N ASP A 173 16.23 -4.94 16.20
CA ASP A 173 15.64 -4.89 17.53
C ASP A 173 15.64 -6.28 18.19
N GLY A 174 16.36 -6.39 19.31
CA GLY A 174 16.41 -7.59 20.13
C GLY A 174 15.10 -7.93 20.84
N ASN A 175 14.16 -6.98 20.91
CA ASN A 175 12.84 -7.20 21.51
C ASN A 175 11.92 -8.05 20.62
N MET A 176 12.24 -8.17 19.32
CA MET A 176 11.48 -8.97 18.38
C MET A 176 11.83 -10.46 18.50
N ASP A 177 10.82 -11.33 18.43
CA ASP A 177 11.03 -12.77 18.47
C ASP A 177 11.93 -13.25 17.32
N THR A 178 12.85 -14.18 17.61
CA THR A 178 13.86 -14.65 16.64
C THR A 178 13.24 -15.19 15.36
N ARG A 179 12.05 -15.82 15.45
CA ARG A 179 11.34 -16.36 14.30
C ARG A 179 10.75 -15.24 13.42
N GLY A 180 10.10 -14.25 14.02
CA GLY A 180 9.60 -13.06 13.32
C GLY A 180 10.73 -12.31 12.61
N ARG A 181 11.89 -12.14 13.29
CA ARG A 181 13.11 -11.57 12.68
C ARG A 181 13.57 -12.38 11.47
N PHE A 182 13.60 -13.72 11.59
CA PHE A 182 13.96 -14.61 10.49
C PHE A 182 13.00 -14.48 9.30
N MET A 183 11.69 -14.51 9.55
CA MET A 183 10.67 -14.38 8.52
C MET A 183 10.77 -13.03 7.80
N LEU A 184 10.97 -11.94 8.54
CA LEU A 184 11.15 -10.61 7.97
C LEU A 184 12.43 -10.52 7.14
N ALA A 185 13.55 -11.09 7.63
CA ALA A 185 14.80 -11.16 6.87
C ALA A 185 14.64 -11.96 5.57
N CYS A 186 13.92 -13.08 5.60
CA CYS A 186 13.58 -13.87 4.42
C CYS A 186 12.74 -13.08 3.42
N HIS A 187 11.71 -12.39 3.92
CA HIS A 187 10.79 -11.58 3.12
C HIS A 187 11.51 -10.45 2.39
N TYR A 188 12.45 -9.76 3.04
CA TYR A 188 13.25 -8.71 2.39
C TYR A 188 14.53 -9.22 1.73
N CYS A 189 14.76 -10.54 1.76
CA CYS A 189 15.91 -11.19 1.13
C CYS A 189 17.25 -10.68 1.66
N PHE A 190 17.32 -10.37 2.96
CA PHE A 190 18.53 -9.93 3.66
C PHE A 190 19.41 -11.13 4.00
N GLN A 191 20.17 -11.60 3.01
CA GLN A 191 20.93 -12.85 3.06
C GLN A 191 21.79 -13.02 4.32
N GLU A 192 22.54 -11.99 4.70
CA GLU A 192 23.42 -12.02 5.88
C GLU A 192 22.62 -12.20 7.18
N ASP A 193 21.54 -11.42 7.33
CA ASP A 193 20.62 -11.52 8.48
C ASP A 193 19.92 -12.88 8.51
N VAL A 194 19.49 -13.41 7.36
CA VAL A 194 18.88 -14.75 7.26
C VAL A 194 19.80 -15.82 7.83
N PHE A 195 21.07 -15.86 7.40
CA PHE A 195 22.02 -16.87 7.88
C PHE A 195 22.42 -16.67 9.34
N SER A 196 22.60 -15.41 9.77
CA SER A 196 22.93 -15.08 11.15
C SER A 196 21.82 -15.52 12.10
N ILE A 197 20.57 -15.15 11.80
CA ILE A 197 19.40 -15.51 12.60
C ILE A 197 19.13 -17.01 12.57
N TRP A 198 19.31 -17.68 11.42
CA TRP A 198 19.17 -19.13 11.31
C TRP A 198 20.09 -19.90 12.27
N GLY A 199 21.32 -19.40 12.47
CA GLY A 199 22.27 -19.96 13.43
C GLY A 199 21.79 -19.88 14.88
N ILE A 200 20.93 -18.91 15.20
CA ILE A 200 20.42 -18.63 16.54
C ILE A 200 19.09 -19.35 16.82
N LEU A 201 18.30 -19.67 15.78
CA LEU A 201 17.03 -20.39 15.93
C LEU A 201 17.23 -21.77 16.57
N ASP A 202 16.35 -22.12 17.50
CA ASP A 202 16.30 -23.48 18.07
C ASP A 202 15.68 -24.49 17.10
N ASP A 203 15.82 -25.78 17.40
CA ASP A 203 15.32 -26.85 16.53
C ASP A 203 13.79 -26.85 16.42
N THR A 204 13.08 -26.45 17.47
CA THR A 204 11.62 -26.34 17.45
C THR A 204 11.18 -25.28 16.44
N GLN A 205 11.79 -24.09 16.48
CA GLN A 205 11.54 -23.01 15.53
C GLN A 205 11.92 -23.40 14.10
N LYS A 206 13.09 -24.03 13.92
CA LYS A 206 13.52 -24.55 12.61
C LYS A 206 12.57 -25.60 12.03
N ASN A 207 11.95 -26.42 12.87
CA ASN A 207 10.95 -27.41 12.45
C ASN A 207 9.61 -26.76 12.09
N LEU A 208 9.19 -25.74 12.84
CA LEU A 208 7.99 -24.95 12.50
C LEU A 208 8.11 -24.25 11.14
N LEU A 209 9.31 -23.78 10.79
CA LEU A 209 9.58 -23.16 9.49
C LEU A 209 9.57 -24.18 8.33
N GLN A 210 9.76 -25.47 8.58
CA GLN A 210 9.73 -26.50 7.53
C GLN A 210 8.30 -26.86 7.10
N GLY A 211 7.36 -26.86 8.04
CA GLY A 211 5.93 -27.05 7.78
C GLY A 211 5.22 -25.80 7.27
N SER A 212 5.95 -24.70 7.11
CA SER A 212 5.45 -23.47 6.54
C SER A 212 4.94 -23.70 5.12
N SER A 213 3.73 -23.21 4.83
CA SER A 213 3.17 -23.16 3.48
C SER A 213 3.77 -22.04 2.61
N PHE A 214 4.80 -21.37 3.11
CA PHE A 214 5.39 -20.22 2.45
C PHE A 214 6.66 -20.57 1.71
N ASP A 215 6.62 -20.26 0.40
CA ASP A 215 7.66 -20.65 -0.53
C ASP A 215 9.02 -19.99 -0.21
N ILE A 216 9.04 -18.74 0.29
CA ILE A 216 10.30 -18.00 0.47
C ILE A 216 11.03 -18.35 1.77
N GLU A 217 10.33 -18.47 2.90
CA GLU A 217 10.93 -18.87 4.18
C GLU A 217 11.43 -20.31 4.11
N GLN A 218 10.66 -21.20 3.47
CA GLN A 218 11.06 -22.59 3.28
C GLN A 218 12.30 -22.68 2.37
N MET A 219 12.33 -21.89 1.30
CA MET A 219 13.51 -21.79 0.43
C MET A 219 14.75 -21.34 1.20
N TRP A 220 14.66 -20.24 1.96
CA TRP A 220 15.77 -19.74 2.77
C TRP A 220 16.20 -20.73 3.85
N ALA A 221 15.26 -21.39 4.53
CA ALA A 221 15.55 -22.42 5.53
C ALA A 221 16.28 -23.62 4.91
N ASN A 222 15.86 -24.07 3.73
CA ASN A 222 16.52 -25.16 3.01
C ASN A 222 17.93 -24.77 2.58
N TRP A 223 18.12 -23.53 2.12
CA TRP A 223 19.44 -23.01 1.78
C TRP A 223 20.35 -22.94 3.01
N ALA A 224 19.89 -22.33 4.10
CA ALA A 224 20.66 -22.20 5.32
C ALA A 224 21.04 -23.55 5.93
N ARG A 225 20.20 -24.58 5.77
CA ARG A 225 20.51 -25.96 6.17
C ARG A 225 21.55 -26.63 5.28
N ASN A 226 21.32 -26.62 3.97
CA ASN A 226 22.09 -27.47 3.05
C ASN A 226 23.34 -26.78 2.50
N ARG A 227 23.47 -25.45 2.67
CA ARG A 227 24.52 -24.61 2.06
C ARG A 227 24.64 -24.78 0.54
N VAL A 228 23.58 -25.24 -0.12
CA VAL A 228 23.53 -25.40 -1.57
C VAL A 228 23.33 -24.04 -2.20
N GLU A 229 24.18 -23.66 -3.14
CA GLU A 229 24.02 -22.44 -3.91
C GLU A 229 22.69 -22.47 -4.68
N LEU A 230 21.81 -21.50 -4.42
CA LEU A 230 20.53 -21.42 -5.11
C LEU A 230 20.73 -20.84 -6.52
N HIS A 231 20.09 -21.47 -7.51
CA HIS A 231 20.02 -20.89 -8.84
C HIS A 231 19.05 -19.70 -8.82
N TRP A 232 19.50 -18.51 -9.21
CA TRP A 232 18.69 -17.28 -9.16
C TRP A 232 17.36 -17.38 -9.91
N GLU A 233 17.28 -18.26 -10.90
CA GLU A 233 16.07 -18.54 -11.68
C GLU A 233 14.99 -19.25 -10.84
N GLU A 234 15.39 -20.18 -9.96
CA GLU A 234 14.48 -20.86 -9.05
C GLU A 234 14.00 -19.90 -7.96
N ILE A 235 14.91 -19.05 -7.46
CA ILE A 235 14.56 -17.98 -6.52
C ILE A 235 13.58 -17.02 -7.17
N ALA A 236 13.81 -16.61 -8.42
CA ALA A 236 12.90 -15.73 -9.14
C ALA A 236 11.50 -16.34 -9.19
N ARG A 237 11.37 -17.63 -9.57
CA ARG A 237 10.09 -18.33 -9.62
C ARG A 237 9.37 -18.34 -8.27
N ILE A 238 10.09 -18.61 -7.18
CA ILE A 238 9.55 -18.58 -5.81
C ILE A 238 9.18 -17.15 -5.39
N SER A 239 9.95 -16.18 -5.86
CA SER A 239 9.79 -14.75 -5.59
C SER A 239 8.74 -14.08 -6.46
N GLU A 240 8.07 -14.79 -7.36
CA GLU A 240 6.85 -14.31 -8.03
C GLU A 240 5.75 -13.89 -7.04
N ARG A 241 5.87 -14.34 -5.78
CA ARG A 241 4.97 -13.98 -4.67
C ARG A 241 5.50 -12.84 -3.80
N ASN A 242 6.75 -12.40 -4.02
CA ASN A 242 7.44 -11.47 -3.17
C ASN A 242 8.06 -10.32 -3.97
N ALA A 243 7.37 -9.18 -4.00
CA ALA A 243 7.81 -7.97 -4.69
C ALA A 243 9.15 -7.42 -4.15
N PHE A 244 9.50 -7.68 -2.89
CA PHE A 244 10.74 -7.17 -2.30
C PHE A 244 11.98 -7.90 -2.82
N GLY A 245 11.83 -9.18 -3.15
CA GLY A 245 12.86 -9.97 -3.79
C GLY A 245 13.29 -9.39 -5.14
N LEU A 246 12.42 -8.64 -5.82
CA LEU A 246 12.72 -8.06 -7.14
C LEU A 246 14.00 -7.23 -7.14
N ARG A 247 14.20 -6.40 -6.11
CA ARG A 247 15.39 -5.55 -5.99
C ARG A 247 16.68 -6.34 -5.87
N THR A 248 16.62 -7.50 -5.22
CA THR A 248 17.77 -8.36 -4.99
C THR A 248 18.07 -9.25 -6.20
N TYR A 249 17.03 -9.78 -6.86
CA TYR A 249 17.18 -10.83 -7.86
C TYR A 249 17.23 -10.28 -9.29
N LEU A 250 16.43 -9.27 -9.62
CA LEU A 250 16.30 -8.78 -10.99
C LEU A 250 17.64 -8.32 -11.59
N PRO A 251 18.54 -7.61 -10.87
CA PRO A 251 19.86 -7.26 -11.40
C PRO A 251 20.74 -8.48 -11.70
N LYS A 252 20.56 -9.58 -10.95
CA LYS A 252 21.34 -10.83 -11.09
C LYS A 252 20.85 -11.71 -12.23
N LEU A 253 19.63 -11.50 -12.73
CA LEU A 253 19.10 -12.21 -13.88
C LEU A 253 19.74 -11.72 -15.17
N LYS A 254 19.94 -12.67 -16.12
CA LYS A 254 20.30 -12.36 -17.51
C LYS A 254 19.25 -11.44 -18.13
N LYS A 255 19.66 -10.56 -19.03
CA LYS A 255 18.81 -9.50 -19.61
C LYS A 255 17.55 -10.07 -20.27
N GLU A 256 17.66 -11.21 -20.92
CA GLU A 256 16.56 -11.91 -21.61
C GLU A 256 15.52 -12.42 -20.60
N LYS A 257 15.97 -12.84 -19.42
CA LYS A 257 15.13 -13.38 -18.34
C LYS A 257 14.45 -12.30 -17.51
N ARG A 258 14.99 -11.08 -17.47
CA ARG A 258 14.37 -9.95 -16.74
C ARG A 258 12.98 -9.65 -17.27
N LEU A 259 12.83 -9.54 -18.59
CA LEU A 259 11.53 -9.28 -19.20
C LEU A 259 10.54 -10.43 -18.95
N GLU A 260 10.97 -11.68 -19.18
CA GLU A 260 10.15 -12.87 -18.90
C GLU A 260 9.63 -12.86 -17.46
N TYR A 261 10.52 -12.56 -16.52
CA TYR A 261 10.18 -12.50 -15.12
C TYR A 261 9.19 -11.37 -14.79
N LEU A 262 9.39 -10.16 -15.31
CA LEU A 262 8.45 -9.05 -15.12
C LEU A 262 7.08 -9.34 -15.74
N MET A 263 7.05 -10.08 -16.85
CA MET A 263 5.81 -10.55 -17.47
C MET A 263 5.06 -11.56 -16.57
N LEU A 264 5.77 -12.34 -15.75
CA LEU A 264 5.13 -13.22 -14.76
C LEU A 264 4.49 -12.40 -13.62
N LEU A 265 5.15 -11.31 -13.21
CA LEU A 265 4.62 -10.41 -12.19
C LEU A 265 3.37 -9.65 -12.64
N ARG A 266 3.10 -9.55 -13.95
CA ARG A 266 1.84 -8.99 -14.50
C ARG A 266 0.59 -9.58 -13.84
N ARG A 267 0.65 -10.86 -13.45
CA ARG A 267 -0.48 -11.55 -12.80
C ARG A 267 -0.77 -11.03 -11.38
N ARG A 268 0.08 -10.16 -10.82
CA ARG A 268 -0.05 -9.60 -9.48
C ARG A 268 -0.56 -8.17 -9.55
N LYS A 269 -1.58 -7.87 -8.76
CA LYS A 269 -2.12 -6.51 -8.54
C LYS A 269 -1.25 -5.62 -7.62
N TRP A 270 -0.07 -6.06 -7.19
CA TRP A 270 0.58 -5.54 -5.97
C TRP A 270 2.02 -5.04 -6.16
N ILE A 271 2.46 -4.75 -7.39
CA ILE A 271 3.74 -4.05 -7.57
C ILE A 271 3.48 -2.58 -7.26
N ASP A 272 4.11 -2.03 -6.23
CA ASP A 272 4.02 -0.59 -5.98
C ASP A 272 4.82 0.22 -7.02
N TYR A 273 4.67 1.54 -6.97
CA TYR A 273 5.38 2.43 -7.89
C TYR A 273 6.90 2.32 -7.86
N HIS A 274 7.50 2.29 -6.67
CA HIS A 274 8.95 2.28 -6.58
C HIS A 274 9.50 0.97 -7.13
N GLU A 275 8.75 -0.11 -6.96
CA GLU A 275 9.10 -1.44 -7.40
C GLU A 275 8.97 -1.51 -8.92
N MET A 276 7.87 -1.00 -9.48
CA MET A 276 7.68 -0.90 -10.93
C MET A 276 8.72 0.00 -11.58
N GLN A 277 9.00 1.18 -10.99
CA GLN A 277 10.02 2.10 -11.50
C GLN A 277 11.40 1.45 -11.52
N PHE A 278 11.76 0.76 -10.43
CA PHE A 278 12.99 -0.01 -10.36
C PHE A 278 13.02 -1.10 -11.44
N CYS A 279 11.93 -1.86 -11.59
CA CYS A 279 11.84 -2.92 -12.60
C CYS A 279 12.03 -2.37 -14.01
N LEU A 280 11.38 -1.27 -14.36
CA LEU A 280 11.53 -0.60 -15.66
C LEU A 280 12.95 -0.08 -15.85
N SER A 281 13.60 0.45 -14.80
CA SER A 281 14.99 0.93 -14.89
C SER A 281 16.00 -0.18 -15.12
N GLN A 282 15.66 -1.44 -14.87
CA GLN A 282 16.51 -2.61 -15.16
C GLN A 282 16.40 -3.11 -16.60
N LEU A 283 15.52 -2.51 -17.40
CA LEU A 283 15.24 -2.87 -18.79
C LEU A 283 15.75 -1.82 -19.76
N ASP A 284 16.12 -2.25 -20.96
CA ASP A 284 16.37 -1.31 -22.05
C ASP A 284 15.05 -0.74 -22.63
N GLN A 285 15.15 0.27 -23.49
CA GLN A 285 13.99 0.93 -24.07
C GLN A 285 13.09 -0.02 -24.88
N THR A 286 13.67 -1.01 -25.56
CA THR A 286 12.92 -1.99 -26.35
C THR A 286 12.06 -2.86 -25.43
N GLN A 287 12.65 -3.34 -24.34
CA GLN A 287 11.98 -4.14 -23.31
C GLN A 287 10.93 -3.33 -22.55
N GLN A 288 11.20 -2.06 -22.20
CA GLN A 288 10.20 -1.19 -21.59
C GLN A 288 8.99 -0.97 -22.50
N ASN A 289 9.22 -0.70 -23.79
CA ASN A 289 8.15 -0.56 -24.77
C ASN A 289 7.34 -1.85 -24.92
N GLU A 290 7.97 -3.01 -24.76
CA GLU A 290 7.28 -4.30 -24.76
C GLU A 290 6.38 -4.47 -23.53
N ILE A 291 6.82 -4.03 -22.34
CA ILE A 291 5.96 -4.01 -21.15
C ILE A 291 4.79 -3.05 -21.34
N PHE A 292 5.01 -1.86 -21.88
CA PHE A 292 3.92 -0.90 -22.14
C PHE A 292 2.89 -1.47 -23.11
N LYS A 293 3.31 -2.25 -24.10
CA LYS A 293 2.40 -2.94 -25.03
C LYS A 293 1.63 -4.08 -24.38
N LYS A 294 2.28 -4.88 -23.52
CA LYS A 294 1.71 -6.13 -22.98
C LYS A 294 0.97 -5.97 -21.65
N CYS A 295 1.26 -4.90 -20.92
CA CYS A 295 0.77 -4.60 -19.58
C CYS A 295 0.38 -3.13 -19.39
N PRO A 296 -0.27 -2.45 -20.36
CA PRO A 296 -0.47 -1.01 -20.27
C PRO A 296 -1.33 -0.63 -19.06
N LEU A 297 -2.35 -1.44 -18.73
CA LEU A 297 -3.20 -1.21 -17.57
C LEU A 297 -2.40 -1.21 -16.27
N GLN A 298 -1.59 -2.26 -16.01
CA GLN A 298 -0.82 -2.39 -14.77
C GLN A 298 0.20 -1.26 -14.62
N VAL A 299 0.79 -0.81 -15.74
CA VAL A 299 1.71 0.33 -15.73
C VAL A 299 0.96 1.60 -15.36
N LEU A 300 -0.24 1.84 -15.92
CA LEU A 300 -1.04 3.02 -15.60
C LEU A 300 -1.53 3.02 -14.15
N GLU A 301 -1.96 1.87 -13.63
CA GLU A 301 -2.46 1.69 -12.27
C GLU A 301 -1.44 2.11 -11.21
N VAL A 302 -0.17 1.81 -11.45
CA VAL A 302 0.93 2.19 -10.56
C VAL A 302 1.01 3.72 -10.33
N PHE A 303 0.59 4.52 -11.29
CA PHE A 303 0.54 5.99 -11.16
C PHE A 303 -0.74 6.50 -10.48
N LEU A 304 -1.63 5.62 -10.01
CA LEU A 304 -2.72 5.99 -9.10
C LEU A 304 -2.29 6.07 -7.64
N ASP A 305 -1.07 5.65 -7.32
CA ASP A 305 -0.58 5.68 -5.95
C ASP A 305 0.12 6.99 -5.62
N TRP A 306 -0.04 7.39 -4.36
CA TRP A 306 0.68 8.53 -3.82
C TRP A 306 2.18 8.20 -3.72
N PRO A 307 3.12 9.15 -3.92
CA PRO A 307 2.93 10.54 -4.38
C PRO A 307 3.01 10.72 -5.90
N VAL A 308 2.99 9.65 -6.69
CA VAL A 308 3.43 9.69 -8.10
C VAL A 308 2.33 10.04 -9.09
N GLN A 309 1.13 10.29 -8.59
CA GLN A 309 -0.04 10.65 -9.38
C GLN A 309 0.16 11.87 -10.29
N GLU A 310 1.15 12.72 -10.03
CA GLU A 310 1.49 13.85 -10.90
C GLU A 310 1.90 13.43 -12.30
N LYS A 311 2.52 12.25 -12.44
CA LYS A 311 2.97 11.70 -13.72
C LYS A 311 1.88 10.90 -14.45
N LEU A 312 0.70 10.72 -13.83
CA LEU A 312 -0.37 9.88 -14.37
C LEU A 312 -0.77 10.28 -15.77
N LEU A 313 -0.97 11.58 -16.03
CA LEU A 313 -1.41 12.08 -17.33
C LEU A 313 -0.34 11.88 -18.40
N ASP A 314 0.92 12.15 -18.08
CA ASP A 314 2.05 12.00 -19.00
C ASP A 314 2.22 10.53 -19.42
N VAL A 315 2.11 9.62 -18.45
CA VAL A 315 2.20 8.18 -18.72
C VAL A 315 0.99 7.68 -19.49
N ALA A 316 -0.20 8.18 -19.19
CA ALA A 316 -1.41 7.80 -19.90
C ALA A 316 -1.32 8.12 -21.39
N GLU A 317 -0.79 9.28 -21.76
CA GLU A 317 -0.56 9.67 -23.16
C GLU A 317 0.34 8.69 -23.91
N LEU A 318 1.35 8.14 -23.24
CA LEU A 318 2.23 7.12 -23.80
C LEU A 318 1.52 5.76 -23.97
N LEU A 319 0.52 5.48 -23.15
CA LEU A 319 -0.16 4.18 -23.09
C LEU A 319 -1.45 4.10 -23.90
N TRP A 320 -2.03 5.23 -24.35
CA TRP A 320 -3.24 5.24 -25.18
C TRP A 320 -3.22 4.32 -26.41
N PRO A 321 -2.12 4.17 -27.16
CA PRO A 321 -2.08 3.25 -28.30
C PRO A 321 -2.21 1.77 -27.91
N TYR A 322 -1.99 1.43 -26.64
CA TYR A 322 -1.92 0.07 -26.13
C TYR A 322 -3.12 -0.30 -25.25
N LEU A 323 -3.80 0.69 -24.67
CA LEU A 323 -4.96 0.48 -23.81
C LEU A 323 -6.21 0.15 -24.62
N SER A 324 -6.84 -0.98 -24.29
CA SER A 324 -8.15 -1.34 -24.83
C SER A 324 -9.30 -0.64 -24.08
N GLU A 325 -10.49 -0.69 -24.67
CA GLU A 325 -11.73 -0.22 -24.02
C GLU A 325 -11.98 -0.91 -22.68
N GLN A 326 -11.68 -2.22 -22.62
CA GLN A 326 -11.78 -3.02 -21.41
C GLN A 326 -10.75 -2.61 -20.34
N ASP A 327 -9.50 -2.34 -20.74
CA ASP A 327 -8.46 -1.89 -19.81
C ASP A 327 -8.86 -0.58 -19.13
N LEU A 328 -9.37 0.39 -19.90
CA LEU A 328 -9.81 1.67 -19.35
C LEU A 328 -11.02 1.51 -18.43
N ARG A 329 -11.99 0.68 -18.81
CA ARG A 329 -13.12 0.35 -17.94
C ARG A 329 -12.65 -0.23 -16.60
N ASP A 330 -11.73 -1.19 -16.65
CA ASP A 330 -11.19 -1.84 -15.45
C ASP A 330 -10.37 -0.85 -14.61
N PHE A 331 -9.59 0.03 -15.25
CA PHE A 331 -8.88 1.12 -14.59
C PHE A 331 -9.84 2.03 -13.80
N PHE A 332 -10.90 2.57 -14.42
CA PHE A 332 -11.86 3.43 -13.72
C PHE A 332 -12.61 2.68 -12.63
N TYR A 333 -12.94 1.41 -12.85
CA TYR A 333 -13.53 0.57 -11.83
C TYR A 333 -12.61 0.41 -10.61
N MET A 334 -11.33 0.15 -10.84
CA MET A 334 -10.36 0.03 -9.75
C MET A 334 -10.16 1.36 -9.03
N PHE A 335 -10.05 2.46 -9.77
CA PHE A 335 -9.99 3.80 -9.18
C PHE A 335 -11.19 4.04 -8.25
N LEU A 336 -12.41 3.72 -8.70
CA LEU A 336 -13.60 3.89 -7.87
C LEU A 336 -13.61 2.92 -6.68
N SER A 337 -13.34 1.64 -6.89
CA SER A 337 -13.38 0.67 -5.77
C SER A 337 -12.28 0.90 -4.73
N GLN A 338 -11.09 1.35 -5.13
CA GLN A 338 -9.96 1.52 -4.22
C GLN A 338 -9.86 2.93 -3.66
N LYS A 339 -10.03 3.95 -4.49
CA LYS A 339 -9.78 5.34 -4.08
C LYS A 339 -11.09 6.05 -3.69
N TYR A 340 -12.20 5.71 -4.33
CA TYR A 340 -13.48 6.35 -4.03
C TYR A 340 -14.19 5.70 -2.83
N VAL A 341 -14.38 4.38 -2.86
CA VAL A 341 -15.16 3.66 -1.82
C VAL A 341 -14.48 3.69 -0.46
N LEU A 342 -13.14 3.72 -0.42
CA LEU A 342 -12.39 3.82 0.84
C LEU A 342 -12.38 5.26 1.41
N ASP A 343 -13.16 6.17 0.83
CA ASP A 343 -13.20 7.61 1.14
C ASP A 343 -11.87 8.34 0.83
N TRP A 344 -10.95 7.80 0.02
CA TRP A 344 -9.66 8.44 -0.32
C TRP A 344 -9.80 9.58 -1.33
N ILE A 345 -10.97 10.24 -1.34
CA ILE A 345 -11.25 11.39 -2.18
C ILE A 345 -10.56 12.60 -1.57
N GLU A 346 -9.24 12.59 -1.62
CA GLU A 346 -8.51 13.84 -1.59
C GLU A 346 -8.71 14.52 -2.94
N PHE A 347 -8.96 15.83 -2.88
CA PHE A 347 -9.14 16.71 -4.02
C PHE A 347 -8.14 16.44 -5.18
N PRO A 348 -6.85 16.13 -4.93
CA PRO A 348 -5.89 15.93 -6.01
C PRO A 348 -6.14 14.67 -6.86
N TYR A 349 -6.81 13.62 -6.36
CA TYR A 349 -7.08 12.41 -7.15
C TYR A 349 -8.23 12.61 -8.13
N VAL A 350 -9.36 13.13 -7.63
CA VAL A 350 -10.55 13.37 -8.45
C VAL A 350 -10.23 14.31 -9.60
N ILE A 351 -9.55 15.42 -9.33
CA ILE A 351 -9.15 16.38 -10.38
C ILE A 351 -8.27 15.72 -11.44
N ARG A 352 -7.35 14.83 -11.05
CA ARG A 352 -6.49 14.13 -12.01
C ARG A 352 -7.28 13.12 -12.84
N VAL A 353 -8.24 12.42 -12.24
CA VAL A 353 -9.10 11.49 -12.97
C VAL A 353 -10.06 12.22 -13.90
N ILE A 354 -10.59 13.38 -13.53
CA ILE A 354 -11.36 14.25 -14.45
C ILE A 354 -10.50 14.64 -15.65
N LYS A 355 -9.28 15.16 -15.41
CA LYS A 355 -8.34 15.51 -16.49
C LYS A 355 -7.96 14.31 -17.36
N LEU A 356 -7.79 13.15 -16.74
CA LEU A 356 -7.52 11.90 -17.46
C LEU A 356 -8.70 11.56 -18.37
N TRP A 357 -9.92 11.62 -17.85
CA TRP A 357 -11.16 11.36 -18.58
C TRP A 357 -11.32 12.26 -19.81
N GLU A 358 -11.01 13.55 -19.67
CA GLU A 358 -11.01 14.52 -20.78
C GLU A 358 -10.05 14.14 -21.92
N ARG A 359 -8.97 13.41 -21.60
CA ARG A 359 -7.96 12.91 -22.56
C ARG A 359 -8.24 11.50 -23.08
N VAL A 360 -9.19 10.77 -22.50
CA VAL A 360 -9.57 9.42 -22.97
C VAL A 360 -10.05 9.49 -24.42
N PRO A 361 -9.55 8.61 -25.32
CA PRO A 361 -10.02 8.55 -26.71
C PRO A 361 -11.54 8.41 -26.82
N SER A 362 -12.16 9.17 -27.73
CA SER A 362 -13.63 9.27 -27.85
C SER A 362 -14.34 7.93 -28.02
N LYS A 363 -13.72 6.99 -28.73
CA LYS A 363 -14.22 5.62 -28.89
C LYS A 363 -14.33 4.90 -27.54
N CYS A 364 -13.27 4.96 -26.73
CA CYS A 364 -13.23 4.35 -25.40
C CYS A 364 -14.16 5.05 -24.42
N ARG A 365 -14.24 6.38 -24.50
CA ARG A 365 -15.17 7.16 -23.67
C ARG A 365 -16.61 6.71 -23.87
N LYS A 366 -17.07 6.61 -25.13
CA LYS A 366 -18.41 6.13 -25.47
C LYS A 366 -18.69 4.73 -24.94
N PHE A 367 -17.71 3.82 -25.07
CA PHE A 367 -17.82 2.47 -24.52
C PHE A 367 -18.07 2.51 -23.00
N ILE A 368 -17.26 3.28 -22.26
CA ILE A 368 -17.41 3.39 -20.80
C ILE A 368 -18.72 4.07 -20.41
N GLU A 369 -19.15 5.10 -21.15
CA GLU A 369 -20.43 5.79 -20.94
C GLU A 369 -21.65 4.87 -21.12
N THR A 370 -21.53 3.80 -21.92
CA THR A 370 -22.57 2.78 -22.05
C THR A 370 -22.48 1.68 -21.00
N ASP A 371 -21.37 1.58 -20.26
CA ASP A 371 -21.15 0.53 -19.28
C ASP A 371 -21.98 0.72 -17.99
N ILE A 372 -22.28 -0.40 -17.33
CA ILE A 372 -22.99 -0.46 -16.05
C ILE A 372 -22.28 0.36 -14.97
N ILE A 373 -20.94 0.42 -14.96
CA ILE A 373 -20.18 1.18 -13.97
C ILE A 373 -20.48 2.68 -14.07
N TYR A 374 -20.68 3.19 -15.29
CA TYR A 374 -21.07 4.57 -15.53
C TYR A 374 -22.57 4.78 -15.26
N ASN A 375 -23.42 3.88 -15.77
CA ASN A 375 -24.87 4.08 -15.80
C ASN A 375 -25.63 3.61 -14.54
N ALA A 376 -25.32 2.43 -14.00
CA ALA A 376 -26.14 1.81 -12.96
C ALA A 376 -25.88 2.39 -11.56
N ASN A 377 -24.64 2.78 -11.26
CA ASN A 377 -24.28 3.34 -9.96
C ASN A 377 -24.09 4.87 -9.99
N ASN A 378 -24.10 5.50 -11.18
CA ASN A 378 -23.77 6.91 -11.42
C ASN A 378 -22.45 7.39 -10.78
N THR A 379 -21.60 6.48 -10.26
CA THR A 379 -20.47 6.86 -9.41
C THR A 379 -19.38 7.55 -10.22
N LEU A 380 -19.03 6.99 -11.39
CA LEU A 380 -18.07 7.63 -12.29
C LEU A 380 -18.59 9.00 -12.74
N LYS A 381 -19.88 9.08 -13.11
CA LYS A 381 -20.52 10.33 -13.51
C LYS A 381 -20.43 11.41 -12.41
N LEU A 382 -20.73 11.05 -11.16
CA LEU A 382 -20.60 11.96 -10.02
C LEU A 382 -19.16 12.44 -9.78
N VAL A 383 -18.17 11.56 -9.96
CA VAL A 383 -16.74 11.95 -9.92
C VAL A 383 -16.43 12.94 -11.03
N LEU A 384 -16.92 12.70 -12.24
CA LEU A 384 -16.64 13.52 -13.41
C LEU A 384 -17.34 14.88 -13.40
N GLU A 385 -18.51 14.95 -12.79
CA GLU A 385 -19.29 16.18 -12.62
C GLU A 385 -18.86 17.01 -11.39
N TYR A 386 -17.91 16.50 -10.59
CA TYR A 386 -17.43 17.19 -9.40
C TYR A 386 -16.66 18.46 -9.74
N ASN A 387 -17.20 19.60 -9.31
CA ASN A 387 -16.64 20.92 -9.56
C ASN A 387 -15.90 21.53 -8.36
N GLY A 388 -15.76 20.79 -7.25
CA GLY A 388 -15.07 21.26 -6.05
C GLY A 388 -15.86 22.25 -5.16
N SER A 389 -17.09 22.59 -5.53
CA SER A 389 -17.86 23.64 -4.81
C SER A 389 -18.47 23.16 -3.50
N TYR A 390 -18.57 21.84 -3.31
CA TYR A 390 -19.14 21.20 -2.13
C TYR A 390 -18.24 20.04 -1.68
N PRO A 391 -18.30 19.63 -0.40
CA PRO A 391 -17.65 18.40 0.04
C PRO A 391 -18.09 17.24 -0.84
N PHE A 392 -17.14 16.43 -1.29
CA PHE A 392 -17.46 15.29 -2.14
C PHE A 392 -18.46 14.36 -1.42
N PRO A 393 -19.56 13.92 -2.06
CA PRO A 393 -20.59 13.13 -1.39
C PRO A 393 -20.03 11.82 -0.81
N HIS A 394 -20.05 11.71 0.51
CA HIS A 394 -19.66 10.49 1.25
C HIS A 394 -20.79 9.44 1.23
N GLY A 395 -20.43 8.16 1.31
CA GLY A 395 -21.38 7.08 1.55
C GLY A 395 -22.11 6.53 0.32
N ILE A 396 -21.67 6.85 -0.89
CA ILE A 396 -22.17 6.20 -2.11
C ILE A 396 -21.63 4.76 -2.13
N ARG A 397 -22.49 3.81 -1.76
CA ARG A 397 -22.17 2.39 -1.82
C ARG A 397 -22.12 1.97 -3.29
N VAL A 398 -20.94 1.62 -3.79
CA VAL A 398 -20.83 0.82 -5.01
C VAL A 398 -21.44 -0.54 -4.67
N HIS A 399 -22.57 -0.91 -5.29
CA HIS A 399 -23.25 -2.16 -4.97
C HIS A 399 -22.27 -3.35 -5.05
N SER A 400 -22.13 -4.09 -3.94
CA SER A 400 -21.20 -5.20 -3.79
C SER A 400 -21.38 -6.31 -4.83
N ASN A 401 -22.57 -6.43 -5.41
CA ASN A 401 -22.85 -7.39 -6.48
C ASN A 401 -21.94 -7.18 -7.70
N SER A 402 -21.51 -5.95 -7.99
CA SER A 402 -20.53 -5.64 -9.04
C SER A 402 -19.11 -6.08 -8.67
N VAL A 403 -18.75 -6.00 -7.38
CA VAL A 403 -17.44 -6.43 -6.83
C VAL A 403 -17.34 -7.96 -6.83
N SER A 404 -18.41 -8.65 -6.43
CA SER A 404 -18.49 -10.11 -6.48
C SER A 404 -18.39 -10.62 -7.93
N TYR A 405 -19.12 -10.03 -8.88
CA TYR A 405 -19.11 -10.46 -10.28
C TYR A 405 -17.70 -10.43 -10.90
N MET A 406 -16.90 -9.39 -10.61
CA MET A 406 -15.51 -9.30 -11.08
C MET A 406 -14.54 -10.15 -10.27
N THR A 407 -14.73 -10.31 -8.96
CA THR A 407 -13.92 -11.27 -8.19
C THR A 407 -14.12 -12.68 -8.73
N PHE A 408 -15.36 -13.05 -9.08
CA PHE A 408 -15.70 -14.30 -9.75
C PHE A 408 -15.21 -14.36 -11.20
N HIS A 409 -15.27 -13.28 -11.97
CA HIS A 409 -14.82 -13.28 -13.36
C HIS A 409 -13.29 -13.33 -13.47
N LEU A 410 -12.57 -12.60 -12.60
CA LEU A 410 -11.11 -12.64 -12.49
C LEU A 410 -10.63 -13.99 -11.91
N ALA A 411 -11.31 -14.51 -10.88
CA ALA A 411 -11.03 -15.84 -10.35
C ALA A 411 -11.37 -16.95 -11.37
N GLY A 412 -12.44 -16.78 -12.15
CA GLY A 412 -12.85 -17.70 -13.22
C GLY A 412 -11.85 -17.74 -14.38
N THR A 413 -11.36 -16.57 -14.83
CA THR A 413 -10.30 -16.48 -15.83
C THR A 413 -8.99 -17.09 -15.33
N MET A 414 -8.67 -16.93 -14.04
CA MET A 414 -7.54 -17.62 -13.40
C MET A 414 -7.73 -19.15 -13.31
N PHE A 415 -8.96 -19.62 -13.04
CA PHE A 415 -9.28 -21.04 -12.90
C PHE A 415 -9.25 -21.77 -14.24
N VAL A 416 -9.74 -21.14 -15.31
CA VAL A 416 -9.69 -21.70 -16.68
C VAL A 416 -8.25 -21.83 -17.16
N ILE A 417 -7.37 -20.85 -16.87
CA ILE A 417 -5.95 -20.89 -17.26
C ILE A 417 -5.17 -21.93 -16.43
N SER A 418 -5.45 -22.05 -15.13
CA SER A 418 -4.81 -23.07 -14.26
C SER A 418 -5.15 -24.50 -14.67
N ARG A 419 -6.31 -24.73 -15.31
CA ARG A 419 -6.77 -26.05 -15.77
C ARG A 419 -6.02 -26.54 -17.02
N HIS A 420 -5.36 -25.64 -17.75
CA HIS A 420 -4.67 -25.96 -19.01
C HIS A 420 -3.16 -26.21 -18.86
N THR A 421 -2.59 -26.15 -17.64
CA THR A 421 -1.13 -26.28 -17.42
C THR A 421 -0.68 -27.45 -16.54
N MET A 422 -1.50 -28.43 -16.17
CA MET A 422 -1.02 -29.67 -15.52
C MET A 422 -1.92 -30.90 -15.75
N PRO A 423 -1.35 -32.12 -15.92
CA PRO A 423 -2.11 -33.37 -15.94
C PRO A 423 -2.27 -34.02 -14.55
N LEU A 424 -3.54 -34.13 -14.15
CA LEU A 424 -4.29 -35.25 -13.53
C LEU A 424 -4.06 -35.82 -12.10
N LEU A 425 -5.23 -36.00 -11.47
CA LEU A 425 -5.74 -37.17 -10.72
C LEU A 425 -5.27 -37.43 -9.27
N SER A 426 -5.75 -36.61 -8.34
CA SER A 426 -6.19 -37.15 -7.02
C SER A 426 -7.27 -36.30 -6.30
N PHE A 427 -7.61 -35.12 -6.82
CA PHE A 427 -8.47 -34.16 -6.11
C PHE A 427 -9.98 -34.24 -6.46
N VAL A 428 -10.37 -35.09 -7.42
CA VAL A 428 -11.73 -35.07 -8.00
C VAL A 428 -12.79 -35.74 -7.12
N LEU A 429 -12.42 -36.61 -6.18
CA LEU A 429 -13.42 -37.37 -5.41
C LEU A 429 -13.99 -36.64 -4.18
N ASN A 430 -13.43 -35.51 -3.76
CA ASN A 430 -13.94 -34.75 -2.59
C ASN A 430 -14.85 -33.56 -2.95
N LEU A 431 -14.90 -33.15 -4.22
CA LEU A 431 -15.65 -31.96 -4.63
C LEU A 431 -17.10 -32.22 -5.03
N SER A 432 -17.48 -33.47 -5.35
CA SER A 432 -18.87 -33.81 -5.71
C SER A 432 -19.87 -33.57 -4.56
N HIS A 433 -19.42 -33.71 -3.31
CA HIS A 433 -20.23 -33.42 -2.13
C HIS A 433 -20.44 -31.92 -1.86
N VAL A 434 -19.50 -31.07 -2.28
CA VAL A 434 -19.58 -29.60 -2.09
C VAL A 434 -20.57 -28.99 -3.08
N PHE A 435 -20.60 -29.45 -4.34
CA PHE A 435 -21.55 -28.96 -5.34
C PHE A 435 -23.00 -29.39 -5.04
N SER A 436 -23.22 -30.61 -4.53
CA SER A 436 -24.55 -31.07 -4.10
C SER A 436 -25.15 -30.26 -2.95
N LEU A 437 -24.32 -29.64 -2.10
CA LEU A 437 -24.79 -28.84 -0.97
C LEU A 437 -25.17 -27.42 -1.43
N TYR A 438 -24.46 -26.88 -2.43
CA TYR A 438 -24.67 -25.55 -2.96
C TYR A 438 -25.94 -25.44 -3.83
N ASP A 439 -26.27 -26.48 -4.59
CA ASP A 439 -27.53 -26.54 -5.35
C ASP A 439 -28.77 -26.61 -4.44
N ARG A 440 -28.64 -27.21 -3.26
CA ARG A 440 -29.72 -27.27 -2.26
C ARG A 440 -29.92 -25.94 -1.53
N ILE A 441 -28.87 -25.18 -1.28
CA ILE A 441 -28.97 -23.85 -0.65
C ILE A 441 -29.56 -22.83 -1.63
N SER A 442 -29.19 -22.90 -2.91
CA SER A 442 -29.74 -21.99 -3.94
C SER A 442 -31.24 -22.21 -4.18
N LEU A 443 -31.76 -23.42 -3.98
CA LEU A 443 -33.19 -23.70 -4.10
C LEU A 443 -34.02 -23.21 -2.90
N ILE A 444 -33.41 -23.06 -1.73
CA ILE A 444 -34.08 -22.59 -0.50
C ILE A 444 -34.19 -21.07 -0.47
N CYS A 445 -33.26 -20.34 -1.09
CA CYS A 445 -33.31 -18.88 -1.17
C CYS A 445 -34.24 -18.33 -2.27
N PHE A 446 -34.89 -19.19 -3.07
CA PHE A 446 -35.80 -18.80 -4.16
C PHE A 446 -37.26 -19.24 -3.95
N ARG A 447 -37.62 -19.68 -2.74
CA ARG A 447 -39.00 -19.78 -2.25
C ARG A 447 -39.15 -18.90 -1.02
#